data_AF-A0A521YXJ2-F1
#
_entry.id   AF-A0A521YXJ2-F1
#
_cell.length_a   1.000
_cell.length_b   1.000
_cell.length_c   1.000
_cell.angle_alpha   90.00
_cell.angle_beta   90.00
_cell.angle_gamma   90.00
#
_symmetry.space_group_name_H-M   'P 1'
#
loop_
_entity.id
_entity.type
_entity.pdbx_description
1 polymer ?
#
loop_
_entity_poly.entity_id
_entity_poly.type
_entity_poly.pdbx_seq_one_letter_code
_entity_poly.pdbx_strand_id
1 'polypeptide(L)'
;MDPWPPGGCRNCDVQESGEGKDGNRLSAQAKELLFYVPEQVDSIVVYGRAVLLAAIAFYGVRLAMMDIPSWEMSSSLIHLPMVPIHEFGHVVFRPFGEFVMLLGGSLFQIALPLVFGGIFLVKNRDPFAASVMLRWSAAAVTDVAPYIYDARAPQHVLLTGRTGDSGAHDFIDVLGPRRSRPRRGDDAPRPCLGRSAGVATIPRK
;
A
#
# COMPACT_ATOMS: atom_id res chain seq x y z
N MET A 1 -68.03 -43.53 -17.84
CA MET A 1 -67.27 -44.28 -18.88
C MET A 1 -66.78 -43.22 -19.84
N ASP A 2 -65.56 -42.78 -19.56
CA ASP A 2 -65.07 -41.41 -19.78
C ASP A 2 -64.32 -41.30 -21.13
N PRO A 3 -63.88 -40.09 -21.56
CA PRO A 3 -62.52 -39.72 -21.14
C PRO A 3 -62.28 -38.20 -20.91
N TRP A 4 -61.67 -37.92 -19.75
CA TRP A 4 -60.51 -37.03 -19.49
C TRP A 4 -60.15 -35.91 -20.51
N PRO A 5 -60.03 -34.63 -20.10
CA PRO A 5 -59.35 -33.60 -20.91
C PRO A 5 -57.82 -33.66 -20.73
N PRO A 6 -57.04 -33.39 -21.79
CA PRO A 6 -55.58 -33.54 -21.78
C PRO A 6 -54.91 -32.51 -20.87
N GLY A 7 -53.88 -32.98 -20.17
CA GLY A 7 -53.16 -32.26 -19.13
C GLY A 7 -52.62 -30.89 -19.56
N GLY A 8 -52.92 -29.88 -18.76
CA GLY A 8 -52.17 -28.63 -18.75
C GLY A 8 -50.74 -28.90 -18.31
N CYS A 9 -49.78 -28.55 -19.16
CA CYS A 9 -48.38 -28.48 -18.82
C CYS A 9 -48.20 -27.64 -17.55
N ARG A 10 -47.59 -28.25 -16.53
CA ARG A 10 -47.01 -27.54 -15.40
C ARG A 10 -46.07 -26.46 -15.97
N ASN A 11 -46.28 -25.20 -15.55
CA ASN A 11 -45.22 -24.21 -15.58
C ASN A 11 -44.08 -24.78 -14.72
N CYS A 12 -43.12 -25.44 -15.38
CA CYS A 12 -41.76 -25.48 -14.88
C CYS A 12 -41.19 -24.11 -15.23
N ASP A 13 -41.42 -23.14 -14.36
CA ASP A 13 -40.58 -21.95 -14.32
C ASP A 13 -39.16 -22.47 -14.07
N VAL A 14 -38.41 -22.61 -15.15
CA VAL A 14 -36.98 -22.85 -15.11
C VAL A 14 -36.41 -21.65 -14.38
N GLN A 15 -36.03 -21.89 -13.13
CA GLN A 15 -35.27 -20.97 -12.32
C GLN A 15 -33.88 -20.88 -12.95
N GLU A 16 -33.78 -20.07 -14.02
CA GLU A 16 -32.53 -19.72 -14.67
C GLU A 16 -31.63 -19.10 -13.60
N SER A 17 -30.52 -19.79 -13.34
CA SER A 17 -29.48 -19.46 -12.38
C SER A 17 -29.21 -17.95 -12.29
N GLY A 18 -29.40 -17.39 -11.09
CA GLY A 18 -29.21 -15.98 -10.78
C GLY A 18 -27.78 -15.45 -10.99
N GLU A 19 -26.78 -16.33 -11.14
CA GLU A 19 -25.39 -15.91 -11.37
C GLU A 19 -25.20 -15.13 -12.68
N GLY A 20 -25.91 -15.51 -13.76
CA GLY A 20 -25.77 -14.85 -15.06
C GLY A 20 -26.42 -13.46 -15.12
N LYS A 21 -27.55 -13.27 -14.41
CA LYS A 21 -28.25 -11.99 -14.34
C LYS A 21 -27.51 -10.98 -13.45
N ASP A 22 -26.95 -11.43 -12.34
CA ASP A 22 -26.27 -10.56 -11.39
C ASP A 22 -24.90 -10.10 -11.93
N GLY A 23 -24.16 -10.95 -12.65
CA GLY A 23 -22.93 -10.56 -13.34
C GLY A 23 -23.14 -9.49 -14.43
N ASN A 24 -24.23 -9.58 -15.19
CA ASN A 24 -24.58 -8.57 -16.19
C ASN A 24 -25.00 -7.23 -15.57
N ARG A 25 -25.64 -7.25 -14.40
CA ARG A 25 -26.03 -6.03 -13.67
C ARG A 25 -24.83 -5.33 -13.05
N LEU A 26 -23.92 -6.08 -12.41
CA LEU A 26 -22.70 -5.53 -11.83
C LEU A 26 -21.79 -4.93 -12.89
N SER A 27 -21.60 -5.61 -14.01
CA SER A 27 -20.79 -5.09 -15.12
C SER A 27 -21.41 -3.86 -15.78
N ALA A 28 -22.74 -3.79 -15.90
CA ALA A 28 -23.44 -2.60 -16.39
C ALA A 28 -23.27 -1.41 -15.44
N GLN A 29 -23.44 -1.61 -14.13
CA GLN A 29 -23.23 -0.57 -13.11
C GLN A 29 -21.77 -0.08 -13.09
N ALA A 30 -20.81 -1.00 -13.18
CA ALA A 30 -19.40 -0.65 -13.23
C ALA A 30 -19.06 0.20 -14.47
N LYS A 31 -19.62 -0.14 -15.64
CA LYS A 31 -19.44 0.65 -16.86
C LYS A 31 -20.03 2.05 -16.73
N GLU A 32 -21.25 2.16 -16.18
CA GLU A 32 -21.88 3.46 -15.95
C GLU A 32 -21.03 4.34 -15.02
N LEU A 33 -20.42 3.73 -14.00
CA LEU A 33 -19.61 4.46 -13.03
C LEU A 33 -18.24 4.89 -13.60
N LEU A 34 -17.54 3.97 -14.27
CA LEU A 34 -16.20 4.20 -14.82
C LEU A 34 -16.21 5.15 -16.02
N PHE A 35 -17.24 5.06 -16.84
CA PHE A 35 -17.40 5.85 -18.06
C PHE A 35 -18.52 6.87 -17.92
N TYR A 36 -18.80 7.33 -16.71
CA TYR A 36 -19.74 8.41 -16.49
C TYR A 36 -19.25 9.66 -17.22
N VAL A 37 -20.07 10.12 -18.18
CA VAL A 37 -19.85 11.38 -18.89
C VAL A 37 -21.00 12.32 -18.55
N PRO A 38 -20.75 13.46 -17.91
CA PRO A 38 -21.79 14.46 -17.67
C PRO A 38 -22.34 15.02 -19.00
N GLU A 39 -23.64 15.30 -19.02
CA GLU A 39 -24.37 15.74 -20.22
C GLU A 39 -23.91 17.12 -20.74
N GLN A 40 -23.42 17.97 -19.83
CA GLN A 40 -22.88 19.29 -20.16
C GLN A 40 -21.66 19.58 -19.26
N VAL A 41 -20.57 20.05 -19.88
CA VAL A 41 -19.36 20.49 -19.17
C VAL A 41 -18.90 21.80 -19.80
N ASP A 42 -18.59 22.77 -18.97
CA ASP A 42 -17.96 24.01 -19.43
C ASP A 42 -16.63 23.69 -20.14
N SER A 43 -16.40 24.33 -21.28
CA SER A 43 -15.16 24.16 -22.05
C SER A 43 -13.92 24.46 -21.21
N ILE A 44 -13.98 25.42 -20.28
CA ILE A 44 -12.85 25.74 -19.39
C ILE A 44 -12.45 24.56 -18.51
N VAL A 45 -13.42 23.76 -18.04
CA VAL A 45 -13.17 22.58 -17.21
C VAL A 45 -12.54 21.47 -18.04
N VAL A 46 -12.98 21.30 -19.30
CA VAL A 46 -12.39 20.32 -20.22
C VAL A 46 -10.93 20.66 -20.50
N TYR A 47 -10.63 21.91 -20.89
CA TYR A 47 -9.25 22.34 -21.12
C TYR A 47 -8.40 22.26 -19.85
N GLY A 48 -8.96 22.65 -18.70
CA GLY A 48 -8.29 22.52 -17.41
C GLY A 48 -7.92 21.07 -17.08
N ARG A 49 -8.85 20.13 -17.27
CA ARG A 49 -8.60 18.69 -17.07
C ARG A 49 -7.57 18.15 -18.06
N ALA A 50 -7.60 18.59 -19.32
CA ALA A 50 -6.63 18.18 -20.32
C ALA A 50 -5.21 18.65 -19.97
N VAL A 51 -5.04 19.92 -19.57
CA VAL A 51 -3.75 20.45 -19.11
C VAL A 51 -3.27 19.72 -17.86
N LEU A 52 -4.16 19.51 -16.89
CA LEU A 52 -3.84 18.77 -15.67
C LEU A 52 -3.41 17.34 -15.98
N LEU A 53 -4.11 16.64 -16.88
CA LEU A 53 -3.75 15.30 -17.31
C LEU A 53 -2.38 15.27 -17.98
N ALA A 54 -2.09 16.23 -18.86
CA ALA A 54 -0.78 16.35 -19.50
C ALA A 54 0.34 16.58 -18.47
N ALA A 55 0.13 17.46 -17.49
CA ALA A 55 1.09 17.71 -16.42
C ALA A 55 1.33 16.45 -15.56
N ILE A 56 0.26 15.74 -15.19
CA ILE A 56 0.30 14.50 -14.42
C ILE A 56 1.01 13.39 -15.22
N ALA A 57 0.74 13.27 -16.51
CA ALA A 57 1.39 12.31 -17.40
C ALA A 57 2.88 12.61 -17.54
N PHE A 58 3.24 13.87 -17.81
CA PHE A 58 4.64 14.31 -17.88
C PHE A 58 5.39 14.02 -16.59
N TYR A 59 4.83 14.40 -15.43
CA TYR A 59 5.44 14.10 -14.14
C TYR A 59 5.52 12.59 -13.88
N GLY A 60 4.55 11.81 -14.38
CA GLY A 60 4.55 10.35 -14.26
C GLY A 60 5.68 9.70 -15.05
N VAL A 61 5.91 10.17 -16.28
CA VAL A 61 7.06 9.75 -17.09
C VAL A 61 8.37 10.10 -16.40
N ARG A 62 8.48 11.30 -15.81
CA ARG A 62 9.67 11.70 -15.04
C ARG A 62 9.94 10.76 -13.87
N LEU A 63 8.91 10.38 -13.10
CA LEU A 63 9.04 9.40 -12.02
C LEU A 63 9.42 8.00 -12.53
N ALA A 64 8.83 7.56 -13.65
CA ALA A 64 9.11 6.26 -14.24
C ALA A 64 10.54 6.15 -14.83
N MET A 65 11.18 7.29 -15.13
CA MET A 65 12.56 7.36 -15.59
C MET A 65 13.58 7.43 -14.43
N MET A 66 13.13 7.62 -13.18
CA MET A 66 14.02 7.63 -12.01
C MET A 66 14.55 6.23 -11.74
N ASP A 67 15.75 6.16 -11.17
CA ASP A 67 16.35 4.90 -10.79
C ASP A 67 15.70 4.34 -9.52
N ILE A 68 14.93 3.27 -9.69
CA ILE A 68 14.16 2.64 -8.60
C ILE A 68 15.10 2.04 -7.53
N PRO A 69 16.16 1.28 -7.87
CA PRO A 69 17.04 0.67 -6.86
C PRO A 69 17.80 1.67 -5.97
N SER A 70 18.19 2.85 -6.48
CA SER A 70 18.83 3.89 -5.65
C SER A 70 17.85 4.66 -4.77
N TRP A 71 16.54 4.40 -4.89
CA TRP A 71 15.46 5.14 -4.24
C TRP A 71 15.50 6.64 -4.54
N GLU A 72 15.85 7.01 -5.78
CA GLU A 72 15.90 8.40 -6.24
C GLU A 72 14.56 9.13 -6.02
N MET A 73 13.45 8.38 -6.09
CA MET A 73 12.11 8.91 -5.89
C MET A 73 11.85 9.47 -4.48
N SER A 74 12.66 9.12 -3.48
CA SER A 74 12.60 9.73 -2.14
C SER A 74 12.82 11.26 -2.16
N SER A 75 13.50 11.78 -3.19
CA SER A 75 13.71 13.22 -3.40
C SER A 75 12.56 13.92 -4.15
N SER A 76 11.53 13.18 -4.55
CA SER A 76 10.44 13.68 -5.38
C SER A 76 9.35 14.40 -4.58
N LEU A 77 8.60 15.28 -5.25
CA LEU A 77 7.49 16.01 -4.63
C LEU A 77 6.37 15.09 -4.10
N ILE A 78 6.18 13.93 -4.72
CA ILE A 78 5.09 13.01 -4.36
C ILE A 78 5.43 12.16 -3.14
N HIS A 79 6.73 11.96 -2.86
CA HIS A 79 7.19 11.25 -1.67
C HIS A 79 6.92 12.06 -0.39
N LEU A 80 7.06 13.40 -0.44
CA LEU A 80 6.84 14.28 0.71
C LEU A 80 5.52 14.04 1.47
N PRO A 81 4.33 14.00 0.82
CA PRO A 81 3.09 13.66 1.50
C PRO A 81 2.93 12.17 1.82
N MET A 82 3.59 11.27 1.08
CA MET A 82 3.49 9.83 1.32
C MET A 82 4.10 9.42 2.66
N VAL A 83 5.20 10.06 3.07
CA VAL A 83 5.89 9.82 4.33
C VAL A 83 5.00 10.01 5.57
N PRO A 84 4.35 11.17 5.82
CA PRO A 84 3.46 11.30 6.97
C PRO A 84 2.21 10.42 6.88
N ILE A 85 1.74 10.09 5.66
CA ILE A 85 0.65 9.12 5.47
C ILE A 85 1.11 7.72 5.93
N HIS A 86 2.35 7.34 5.61
CA HIS A 86 2.96 6.10 6.08
C HIS A 86 3.00 6.04 7.60
N GLU A 87 3.54 7.07 8.25
CA GLU A 87 3.62 7.13 9.71
C GLU A 87 2.24 7.07 10.38
N PHE A 88 1.26 7.78 9.80
CA PHE A 88 -0.12 7.73 10.28
C PHE A 88 -0.73 6.33 10.10
N GLY A 89 -0.35 5.58 9.06
CA GLY A 89 -0.73 4.19 8.87
C GLY A 89 -0.37 3.32 10.08
N HIS A 90 0.83 3.47 10.64
CA HIS A 90 1.18 2.75 11.87
C HIS A 90 0.23 3.10 13.03
N VAL A 91 -0.15 4.36 13.18
CA VAL A 91 -1.10 4.78 14.22
C VAL A 91 -2.47 4.14 14.02
N VAL A 92 -2.99 4.11 12.79
CA VAL A 92 -4.27 3.49 12.42
C VAL A 92 -4.26 1.99 12.71
N PHE A 93 -3.15 1.31 12.40
CA PHE A 93 -3.06 -0.15 12.52
C PHE A 93 -2.52 -0.63 13.88
N ARG A 94 -2.09 0.26 14.77
CA ARG A 94 -1.61 -0.05 16.13
C ARG A 94 -2.55 -0.96 16.95
N PRO A 95 -3.88 -0.81 16.91
CA PRO A 95 -4.79 -1.68 17.68
C PRO A 95 -4.81 -3.15 17.22
N PHE A 96 -4.33 -3.44 16.00
CA PHE A 96 -4.40 -4.77 15.39
C PHE A 96 -3.15 -5.63 15.63
N GLY A 97 -2.24 -5.18 16.50
CA GLY A 97 -1.01 -5.87 16.86
C GLY A 97 0.21 -5.43 16.05
N GLU A 98 1.40 -5.79 16.53
CA GLU A 98 2.68 -5.28 16.01
C GLU A 98 2.91 -5.62 14.53
N PHE A 99 2.65 -6.86 14.12
CA PHE A 99 2.83 -7.27 12.73
C PHE A 99 1.98 -6.46 11.74
N VAL A 100 0.69 -6.28 12.06
CA VAL A 100 -0.23 -5.49 11.22
C VAL A 100 0.13 -4.01 11.27
N MET A 101 0.56 -3.51 12.43
CA MET A 101 1.04 -2.14 12.59
C MET A 101 2.24 -1.86 11.69
N LEU A 102 3.26 -2.72 11.68
CA LEU A 102 4.48 -2.57 10.87
C LEU A 102 4.16 -2.58 9.37
N LEU A 103 3.30 -3.49 8.90
CA LEU A 103 2.80 -3.47 7.52
C LEU A 103 1.89 -2.27 7.24
N GLY A 104 1.24 -1.76 8.29
CA GLY A 104 0.20 -0.75 8.24
C GLY A 104 0.65 0.57 7.62
N GLY A 105 1.91 0.97 7.81
CA GLY A 105 2.43 2.21 7.22
C GLY A 105 2.42 2.16 5.69
N SER A 106 3.10 1.17 5.12
CA SER A 106 3.13 0.93 3.67
C SER A 106 1.74 0.62 3.10
N LEU A 107 0.93 -0.16 3.81
CA LEU A 107 -0.43 -0.48 3.39
C LEU A 107 -1.29 0.78 3.30
N PHE A 108 -1.23 1.65 4.31
CA PHE A 108 -2.02 2.87 4.34
C PHE A 108 -1.57 3.89 3.29
N GLN A 109 -0.26 4.01 3.05
CA GLN A 109 0.32 4.82 1.98
C GLN A 109 -0.27 4.47 0.60
N ILE A 110 -0.52 3.19 0.33
CA ILE A 110 -1.09 2.70 -0.93
C ILE A 110 -2.63 2.77 -0.93
N ALA A 111 -3.26 2.40 0.18
CA ALA A 111 -4.71 2.22 0.29
C ALA A 111 -5.46 3.55 0.41
N LEU A 112 -4.92 4.55 1.10
CA LEU A 112 -5.62 5.82 1.31
C LEU A 112 -6.00 6.53 0.00
N PRO A 113 -5.10 6.67 -1.01
CA PRO A 113 -5.49 7.18 -2.32
C PRO A 113 -6.60 6.35 -2.98
N LEU A 114 -6.57 5.03 -2.87
CA LEU A 114 -7.62 4.16 -3.45
C LEU A 114 -8.97 4.38 -2.80
N VAL A 115 -9.02 4.60 -1.48
CA VAL A 115 -10.25 4.96 -0.76
C VAL A 115 -10.80 6.28 -1.29
N PHE A 116 -9.97 7.32 -1.44
CA PHE A 116 -10.41 8.57 -2.04
C PHE A 116 -10.84 8.41 -3.51
N GLY A 117 -10.14 7.59 -4.29
CA GLY A 117 -10.52 7.25 -5.65
C GLY A 117 -11.90 6.59 -5.72
N GLY A 118 -12.18 5.64 -4.82
CA GLY A 118 -13.50 5.01 -4.69
C GLY A 118 -14.59 6.00 -4.30
N ILE A 119 -14.30 6.94 -3.38
CA ILE A 119 -15.24 8.01 -3.01
C ILE A 119 -15.53 8.92 -4.22
N PHE A 120 -14.50 9.35 -4.96
CA PHE A 120 -14.69 10.17 -6.16
C PHE A 120 -15.51 9.44 -7.21
N LEU A 121 -15.26 8.15 -7.41
CA LEU A 121 -15.95 7.34 -8.40
C LEU A 121 -17.42 7.09 -8.02
N VAL A 122 -17.70 6.65 -6.79
CA VAL A 122 -19.04 6.24 -6.34
C VAL A 122 -19.90 7.44 -5.94
N LYS A 123 -19.37 8.33 -5.10
CA LYS A 123 -20.14 9.42 -4.49
C LYS A 123 -20.16 10.68 -5.35
N ASN A 124 -19.02 11.04 -5.94
CA ASN A 124 -18.90 12.27 -6.72
C ASN A 124 -19.15 12.04 -8.22
N ARG A 125 -19.21 10.78 -8.67
CA ARG A 125 -19.29 10.41 -10.10
C ARG A 125 -18.20 11.11 -10.94
N ASP A 126 -16.99 11.21 -10.38
CA ASP A 126 -15.84 11.82 -11.05
C ASP A 126 -14.76 10.77 -11.38
N PRO A 127 -14.86 10.11 -12.56
CA PRO A 127 -13.88 9.11 -12.97
C PRO A 127 -12.50 9.73 -13.26
N PHE A 128 -12.44 11.03 -13.59
CA PHE A 128 -11.17 11.72 -13.79
C PHE A 128 -10.41 11.84 -12.47
N ALA A 129 -11.04 12.35 -11.42
CA ALA A 129 -10.42 12.44 -10.08
C ALA A 129 -10.05 11.04 -9.55
N ALA A 130 -10.89 10.03 -9.77
CA ALA A 130 -10.60 8.65 -9.41
C ALA A 130 -9.34 8.11 -10.11
N SER A 131 -9.15 8.42 -11.40
CA SER A 131 -7.94 8.01 -12.14
C SER A 131 -6.66 8.66 -11.60
N VAL A 132 -6.73 9.93 -11.15
CA VAL A 132 -5.60 10.62 -10.53
C VAL A 132 -5.21 9.96 -9.21
N MET A 133 -6.19 9.57 -8.40
CA MET A 133 -5.95 8.83 -7.16
C MET A 133 -5.38 7.43 -7.40
N LEU A 134 -5.87 6.72 -8.43
CA LEU A 134 -5.32 5.43 -8.84
C LEU A 134 -3.83 5.57 -9.23
N ARG A 135 -3.49 6.61 -10.00
CA ARG A 135 -2.10 6.93 -10.34
C ARG A 135 -1.26 7.24 -9.11
N TRP A 136 -1.78 7.99 -8.14
CA TRP A 136 -1.08 8.24 -6.87
C TRP A 136 -0.77 6.91 -6.19
N SER A 137 -1.74 6.00 -6.09
CA SER A 137 -1.52 4.67 -5.50
C SER A 137 -0.43 3.88 -6.23
N ALA A 138 -0.37 3.93 -7.57
CA ALA A 138 0.71 3.32 -8.34
C ALA A 138 2.09 3.93 -8.02
N ALA A 139 2.17 5.25 -7.84
CA ALA A 139 3.40 5.91 -7.39
C ALA A 139 3.78 5.48 -5.96
N ALA A 140 2.81 5.32 -5.05
CA ALA A 140 3.06 4.81 -3.70
C ALA A 140 3.62 3.38 -3.72
N VAL A 141 3.10 2.49 -4.58
CA VAL A 141 3.65 1.14 -4.76
C VAL A 141 5.10 1.20 -5.24
N THR A 142 5.39 2.09 -6.19
CA THR A 142 6.76 2.27 -6.72
C THR A 142 7.70 2.82 -5.65
N ASP A 143 7.20 3.64 -4.73
CA ASP A 143 7.98 4.26 -3.63
C ASP A 143 8.31 3.26 -2.53
N VAL A 144 7.36 2.39 -2.21
CA VAL A 144 7.51 1.34 -1.18
C VAL A 144 8.40 0.20 -1.66
N ALA A 145 8.49 -0.06 -2.97
CA ALA A 145 9.28 -1.18 -3.51
C ALA A 145 10.77 -1.17 -3.09
N PRO A 146 11.54 -0.08 -3.29
CA PRO A 146 12.92 -0.01 -2.80
C PRO A 146 13.01 -0.03 -1.27
N TYR A 147 12.05 0.56 -0.55
CA TYR A 147 12.00 0.48 0.92
C TYR A 147 11.85 -0.96 1.44
N ILE A 148 11.02 -1.80 0.79
CA ILE A 148 10.93 -3.23 1.12
C ILE A 148 12.26 -3.94 0.82
N TYR A 149 12.88 -3.59 -0.31
CA TYR A 149 14.14 -4.21 -0.72
C TYR A 149 15.30 -3.86 0.22
N ASP A 150 15.34 -2.62 0.73
CA ASP A 150 16.35 -2.11 1.68
C ASP A 150 16.47 -2.96 2.94
N ALA A 151 15.39 -3.61 3.39
CA ALA A 151 15.41 -4.49 4.55
C ALA A 151 16.42 -5.66 4.44
N ARG A 152 16.84 -6.03 3.22
CA ARG A 152 17.86 -7.08 3.02
C ARG A 152 19.28 -6.59 3.31
N ALA A 153 19.56 -5.35 2.94
CA ALA A 153 20.86 -4.71 3.07
C ALA A 153 20.59 -3.21 3.25
N PRO A 154 20.42 -2.74 4.49
CA PRO A 154 19.95 -1.37 4.74
C PRO A 154 21.01 -0.36 4.30
N GLN A 155 20.71 0.44 3.28
CA GLN A 155 21.59 1.47 2.73
C GLN A 155 20.92 2.84 2.72
N HIS A 156 19.59 2.89 2.78
CA HIS A 156 18.86 4.14 2.67
C HIS A 156 18.61 4.83 4.01
N VAL A 157 18.80 6.14 4.04
CA VAL A 157 18.54 6.97 5.21
C VAL A 157 17.03 7.22 5.31
N LEU A 158 16.43 6.76 6.41
CA LEU A 158 15.00 6.91 6.66
C LEU A 158 14.67 8.24 7.36
N LEU A 159 13.39 8.47 7.65
CA LEU A 159 12.88 9.61 8.43
C LEU A 159 13.65 9.87 9.74
N THR A 160 14.17 8.81 10.36
CA THR A 160 14.94 8.88 11.61
C THR A 160 16.35 9.49 11.44
N GLY A 161 16.77 9.77 10.21
CA GLY A 161 18.13 10.21 9.88
C GLY A 161 19.16 9.07 9.96
N ARG A 162 18.70 7.82 10.02
CA ARG A 162 19.51 6.61 10.15
C ARG A 162 19.07 5.56 9.15
N THR A 163 19.98 4.66 8.80
CA THR A 163 19.72 3.46 8.02
C THR A 163 19.11 2.35 8.89
N GLY A 164 18.45 1.37 8.28
CA GLY A 164 17.77 0.29 9.01
C GLY A 164 18.69 -0.63 9.85
N ASP A 165 20.00 -0.57 9.66
CA ASP A 165 20.99 -1.30 10.48
C ASP A 165 21.11 -0.75 11.91
N SER A 166 20.74 0.51 12.09
CA SER A 166 21.05 1.29 13.28
C SER A 166 19.86 2.15 13.74
N GLY A 167 18.76 2.16 12.98
CA GLY A 167 17.47 2.76 13.27
C GLY A 167 16.31 1.76 13.10
N ALA A 168 15.07 2.23 13.27
CA ALA A 168 13.86 1.41 13.07
C ALA A 168 13.55 1.26 11.57
N HIS A 169 13.14 0.07 11.16
CA HIS A 169 12.75 -0.22 9.77
C HIS A 169 11.72 -1.36 9.74
N ASP A 170 10.52 -1.09 9.22
CA ASP A 170 9.38 -2.00 9.37
C ASP A 170 9.63 -3.37 8.76
N PHE A 171 10.15 -3.40 7.53
CA PHE A 171 10.40 -4.64 6.82
C PHE A 171 11.57 -5.46 7.37
N ILE A 172 12.51 -4.85 8.11
CA ILE A 172 13.52 -5.62 8.86
C ILE A 172 12.84 -6.37 10.01
N ASP A 173 11.91 -5.73 10.72
CA ASP A 173 11.18 -6.37 11.82
C ASP A 173 10.15 -7.41 11.33
N VAL A 174 9.58 -7.20 10.13
CA VAL A 174 8.63 -8.13 9.49
C VAL A 174 9.33 -9.33 8.85
N LEU A 175 10.40 -9.11 8.09
CA LEU A 175 11.08 -10.15 7.29
C LEU A 175 12.28 -10.77 8.01
N GLY A 176 12.87 -10.06 8.96
CA GLY A 176 14.00 -10.53 9.74
C GLY A 176 13.62 -11.74 10.60
N PRO A 177 14.61 -12.54 11.03
CA PRO A 177 14.35 -13.59 11.99
C PRO A 177 13.70 -12.95 13.21
N ARG A 178 12.50 -13.44 13.56
CA ARG A 178 11.71 -12.99 14.70
C ARG A 178 12.64 -12.96 15.90
N ARG A 179 13.21 -11.79 16.24
CA ARG A 179 14.04 -11.68 17.43
C ARG A 179 13.06 -11.97 18.54
N SER A 180 13.20 -13.12 19.18
CA SER A 180 12.63 -13.33 20.50
C SER A 180 13.17 -12.18 21.32
N ARG A 181 12.37 -11.12 21.51
CA ARG A 181 12.74 -10.00 22.35
C ARG A 181 13.17 -10.62 23.67
N PRO A 182 14.33 -10.24 24.23
CA PRO A 182 14.60 -10.55 25.62
C PRO A 182 13.38 -10.07 26.39
N ARG A 183 12.81 -10.92 27.24
CA ARG A 183 11.74 -10.47 28.12
C ARG A 183 12.31 -9.27 28.87
N ARG A 184 11.53 -8.19 28.97
CA ARG A 184 11.90 -7.01 29.74
C ARG A 184 12.33 -7.49 31.14
N GLY A 185 13.64 -7.56 31.39
CA GLY A 185 14.24 -8.33 32.48
C GLY A 185 15.67 -8.88 32.23
N ASP A 186 16.09 -9.06 30.98
CA ASP A 186 17.42 -9.64 30.67
C ASP A 186 18.56 -8.62 30.49
N ASP A 187 18.31 -7.32 30.66
CA ASP A 187 19.35 -6.27 30.66
C ASP A 187 20.06 -6.16 32.03
N ALA A 188 20.58 -7.28 32.52
CA ALA A 188 21.67 -7.22 33.49
C ALA A 188 22.97 -6.95 32.72
N PRO A 189 23.71 -5.86 33.00
CA PRO A 189 24.98 -5.60 32.34
C PRO A 189 25.92 -6.79 32.59
N ARG A 190 26.37 -7.43 31.51
CA ARG A 190 27.41 -8.46 31.59
C ARG A 190 28.65 -7.80 32.19
N PRO A 191 29.17 -8.24 33.35
CA PRO A 191 30.42 -7.70 33.86
C PRO A 191 31.51 -8.01 32.86
N CYS A 192 32.20 -6.96 32.42
CA CYS A 192 33.41 -7.07 31.62
C CYS A 192 34.42 -7.86 32.44
N LEU A 193 34.59 -9.15 32.14
CA LEU A 193 35.61 -9.98 32.74
C LEU A 193 36.96 -9.52 32.19
N GLY A 194 37.56 -8.55 32.89
CA GLY A 194 38.92 -8.10 32.63
C GLY A 194 39.87 -9.29 32.78
N ARG A 195 40.38 -9.77 31.65
CA ARG A 195 41.46 -10.75 31.60
C ARG A 195 42.76 -10.01 31.94
N SER A 196 43.07 -9.90 33.22
CA SER A 196 44.40 -9.48 33.68
C SER A 196 45.38 -10.62 33.43
N ALA A 197 46.24 -10.42 32.42
CA ALA A 197 47.43 -11.23 32.21
C ALA A 197 48.43 -10.96 33.34
N GLY A 198 48.51 -11.87 34.30
CA GLY A 198 49.60 -11.92 35.28
C GLY A 198 50.74 -12.79 34.73
N VAL A 199 51.76 -12.15 34.15
CA VAL A 199 53.05 -12.79 33.87
C VAL A 199 53.78 -12.94 35.21
N ALA A 200 53.93 -14.19 35.67
CA ALA A 200 54.72 -14.52 36.84
C ALA A 200 56.21 -14.49 36.50
N THR A 201 56.94 -13.58 37.15
CA THR A 201 58.39 -13.44 37.07
C THR A 201 59.07 -14.60 37.82
N ILE A 202 60.01 -15.29 37.16
CA ILE A 202 60.87 -16.33 37.74
C ILE A 202 62.02 -15.65 38.51
N PRO A 203 62.28 -15.98 39.80
CA PRO A 203 63.48 -15.50 40.48
C PRO A 203 64.70 -16.34 40.07
N ARG A 204 65.78 -15.66 39.64
CA ARG A 204 67.10 -16.28 39.50
C ARG A 204 67.74 -16.41 40.88
N LYS A 205 68.24 -17.61 41.19
CA LYS A 205 69.47 -17.81 41.96
C LYS A 205 70.40 -18.64 41.10
#